data_AF-A0A9Q5HVR2-F1
#
_entry.id   AF-A0A9Q5HVR2-F1
#
_cell.length_a   1.000
_cell.length_b   1.000
_cell.length_c   1.000
_cell.angle_alpha   90.00
_cell.angle_beta   90.00
_cell.angle_gamma   90.00
#
_symmetry.space_group_name_H-M   'P 1'
#
loop_
_entity.id
_entity.type
_entity.pdbx_description
1 polymer ?
#
loop_
_entity_poly.entity_id
_entity_poly.type
_entity_poly.pdbx_seq_one_letter_code
_entity_poly.pdbx_strand_id
1 'polypeptide(L)'
;MSQQSTASKPSLSGVKIKARKRTVQAQAKYEPAAFRDQLYKHLETVQEGDFDGYYNKLVQAGSTLEFLKYADTFYEIFFCGGLLQPGGTYLQDGAPPSPFSILKARDPLEVDDMKKYIDVLNKLVRRYKYLQKPLEESSLPGLFQYCNRWPAEQREKFATAVGLIMAQGLSTAAPLQNLAKDHLVKDFLGLNVLTTIFRTFLVDQSMDHLGSTLRKGGVKDFIMFLPANKRDPKVFEEHFKKAGLPQIAEWFMRRQTAAAKESVVKTLKQLFEDENRTNDEIIDALRTVQEEQSIPTPDFVTSVWQGLTANIDLNIRADQVEAVVLREVDKYAPILEPFCESAKTQVALINAVQVHCYEEARLMKTFPQLLKILYNKDCISDQAIIYWYQKGAKPQGKQNFLKVTEPLVKFLQQQEDESDEDEG
;
A
#
# COMPACT_ATOMS: atom_id res chain seq x y z
N MET A 1 9.66 -79.52 -24.13
CA MET A 1 9.25 -78.71 -22.96
C MET A 1 10.52 -78.35 -22.21
N SER A 2 10.98 -77.11 -22.34
CA SER A 2 12.30 -76.68 -21.88
C SER A 2 12.15 -75.69 -20.73
N GLN A 3 12.70 -76.05 -19.57
CA GLN A 3 12.83 -75.19 -18.40
C GLN A 3 13.80 -74.04 -18.71
N GLN A 4 13.39 -72.80 -18.45
CA GLN A 4 14.26 -71.63 -18.53
C GLN A 4 14.67 -71.19 -17.12
N SER A 5 15.97 -71.31 -16.85
CA SER A 5 16.65 -70.86 -15.64
C SER A 5 16.69 -69.32 -15.58
N THR A 6 16.12 -68.72 -14.55
CA THR A 6 16.29 -67.29 -14.25
C THR A 6 17.65 -67.04 -13.61
N ALA A 7 18.61 -66.54 -14.40
CA ALA A 7 19.89 -66.08 -13.89
C ALA A 7 19.71 -64.82 -13.02
N SER A 8 20.13 -64.87 -11.75
CA SER A 8 20.19 -63.73 -10.85
C SER A 8 21.27 -62.74 -11.30
N LYS A 9 20.92 -61.47 -11.50
CA LYS A 9 21.89 -60.39 -11.78
C LYS A 9 22.90 -60.25 -10.62
N PRO A 10 24.17 -59.95 -10.90
CA PRO A 10 25.20 -59.89 -9.86
C PRO A 10 24.91 -58.75 -8.89
N SER A 11 24.83 -59.07 -7.59
CA SER A 11 24.72 -58.07 -6.53
C SER A 11 26.09 -57.48 -6.26
N LEU A 12 26.21 -56.15 -6.29
CA LEU A 12 27.41 -55.42 -5.86
C LEU A 12 27.51 -55.44 -4.32
N SER A 13 27.74 -56.61 -3.75
CA SER A 13 28.13 -56.77 -2.35
C SER A 13 29.55 -56.25 -2.17
N GLY A 14 29.71 -55.01 -1.70
CA GLY A 14 31.02 -54.48 -1.30
C GLY A 14 31.20 -52.96 -1.32
N VAL A 15 30.32 -52.19 -1.98
CA VAL A 15 30.47 -50.73 -2.00
C VAL A 15 29.53 -50.10 -0.98
N LYS A 16 30.06 -49.63 0.16
CA LYS A 16 29.36 -48.69 1.04
C LYS A 16 29.12 -47.40 0.26
N ILE A 17 27.96 -47.30 -0.41
CA ILE A 17 27.50 -46.04 -0.99
C ILE A 17 27.22 -45.10 0.18
N LYS A 18 28.19 -44.23 0.49
CA LYS A 18 28.03 -43.18 1.49
C LYS A 18 26.99 -42.21 0.92
N ALA A 19 25.77 -42.28 1.45
CA ALA A 19 24.73 -41.33 1.09
C ALA A 19 25.26 -39.90 1.30
N ARG A 20 25.02 -39.01 0.32
CA ARG A 20 25.45 -37.60 0.43
C ARG A 20 24.91 -37.02 1.74
N LYS A 21 25.74 -36.29 2.49
CA LYS A 21 25.41 -35.70 3.81
C LYS A 21 24.05 -34.98 3.80
N ARG A 22 23.74 -34.28 2.70
CA ARG A 22 22.45 -33.59 2.47
C ARG A 22 21.23 -34.54 2.44
N THR A 23 21.37 -35.75 1.90
CA THR A 23 20.29 -36.75 1.81
C THR A 23 20.01 -37.38 3.17
N VAL A 24 21.04 -37.59 4.00
CA VAL A 24 20.90 -38.10 5.37
C VAL A 24 20.31 -37.02 6.30
N GLN A 25 20.68 -35.75 6.12
CA GLN A 25 20.14 -34.62 6.88
C GLN A 25 18.65 -34.34 6.58
N ALA A 26 18.23 -34.49 5.33
CA ALA A 26 16.83 -34.36 4.92
C ALA A 26 15.92 -35.46 5.51
N GLN A 27 16.48 -36.62 5.85
CA GLN A 27 15.76 -37.75 6.48
C GLN A 27 15.86 -37.75 8.01
N ALA A 28 16.68 -36.87 8.61
CA ALA A 28 16.77 -36.76 10.06
C ALA A 28 15.45 -36.22 10.63
N LYS A 29 14.95 -36.87 11.68
CA LYS A 29 13.73 -36.47 12.41
C LYS A 29 13.77 -34.98 12.76
N TYR A 30 12.64 -34.29 12.63
CA TYR A 30 12.49 -32.89 13.02
C TYR A 30 12.33 -32.83 14.54
N GLU A 31 13.31 -32.27 15.25
CA GLU A 31 13.37 -32.27 16.71
C GLU A 31 13.59 -30.84 17.27
N PRO A 32 12.55 -29.99 17.29
CA PRO A 32 12.65 -28.58 17.71
C PRO A 32 13.15 -28.37 19.13
N ALA A 33 12.74 -29.22 20.08
CA ALA A 33 13.19 -29.15 21.47
C ALA A 33 14.70 -29.41 21.58
N ALA A 34 15.22 -30.43 20.87
CA ALA A 34 16.65 -30.72 20.85
C ALA A 34 17.45 -29.57 20.21
N PHE A 35 16.93 -28.95 19.15
CA PHE A 35 17.53 -27.75 18.57
C PHE A 35 17.57 -26.57 19.56
N ARG A 36 16.44 -26.27 20.22
CA ARG A 36 16.36 -25.22 21.25
C ARG A 36 17.39 -25.46 22.36
N ASP A 37 17.43 -26.66 22.92
CA ASP A 37 18.28 -26.95 24.07
C ASP A 37 19.77 -26.83 23.72
N GLN A 38 20.17 -27.23 22.51
CA GLN A 38 21.53 -27.02 22.00
C GLN A 38 21.82 -25.55 21.76
N LEU A 39 20.87 -24.80 21.18
CA LEU A 39 21.00 -23.36 20.99
C LEU A 39 21.18 -22.63 22.34
N TYR A 40 20.40 -23.00 23.37
CA TYR A 40 20.49 -22.40 24.69
C TYR A 40 21.86 -22.64 25.34
N LYS A 41 22.43 -23.84 25.20
CA LYS A 41 23.80 -24.13 25.68
C LYS A 41 24.87 -23.22 25.06
N HIS A 42 24.68 -22.79 23.82
CA HIS A 42 25.58 -21.80 23.21
C HIS A 42 25.44 -20.41 23.85
N LEU A 43 24.22 -20.05 24.28
CA LEU A 43 23.87 -18.69 24.71
C LEU A 43 23.91 -18.48 26.23
N GLU A 44 23.75 -19.52 27.04
CA GLU A 44 23.68 -19.44 28.52
C GLU A 44 24.96 -18.89 29.16
N THR A 45 26.08 -18.98 28.46
CA THR A 45 27.38 -18.46 28.92
C THR A 45 27.60 -16.99 28.60
N VAL A 46 26.70 -16.35 27.84
CA VAL A 46 26.80 -14.94 27.46
C VAL A 46 26.13 -14.09 28.53
N GLN A 47 26.85 -13.07 29.00
CA GLN A 47 26.31 -12.12 29.97
C GLN A 47 25.13 -11.34 29.37
N GLU A 48 24.10 -11.10 30.16
CA GLU A 48 22.98 -10.27 29.74
C GLU A 48 23.44 -8.86 29.34
N GLY A 49 22.99 -8.39 28.17
CA GLY A 49 23.42 -7.14 27.57
C GLY A 49 24.68 -7.23 26.69
N ASP A 50 25.39 -8.36 26.66
CA ASP A 50 26.52 -8.58 25.74
C ASP A 50 26.03 -9.01 24.34
N PHE A 51 25.56 -8.02 23.57
CA PHE A 51 25.01 -8.24 22.22
C PHE A 51 26.05 -8.79 21.22
N ASP A 52 27.31 -8.37 21.32
CA ASP A 52 28.38 -8.91 20.47
C ASP A 52 28.72 -10.35 20.87
N GLY A 53 28.71 -10.68 22.16
CA GLY A 53 28.79 -12.05 22.66
C GLY A 53 27.68 -12.94 22.12
N TYR A 54 26.42 -12.48 22.17
CA TYR A 54 25.28 -13.21 21.61
C TYR A 54 25.46 -13.42 20.10
N TYR A 55 25.85 -12.40 19.34
CA TYR A 55 26.14 -12.54 17.92
C TYR A 55 27.21 -13.60 17.65
N ASN A 56 28.34 -13.55 18.34
CA ASN A 56 29.45 -14.49 18.17
C ASN A 56 29.02 -15.93 18.48
N LYS A 57 28.24 -16.15 19.55
CA LYS A 57 27.72 -17.49 19.90
C LYS A 57 26.67 -17.98 18.91
N LEU A 58 25.82 -17.11 18.37
CA LEU A 58 24.88 -17.47 17.30
C LEU A 58 25.60 -17.86 16.00
N VAL A 59 26.70 -17.18 15.66
CA VAL A 59 27.57 -17.58 14.54
C VAL A 59 28.23 -18.94 14.81
N GLN A 60 28.73 -19.16 16.02
CA GLN A 60 29.28 -20.47 16.39
C GLN A 60 28.21 -21.57 16.28
N ALA A 61 27.03 -21.35 16.83
CA ALA A 61 25.90 -22.29 16.77
C ALA A 61 25.46 -22.56 15.33
N GLY A 62 25.43 -21.56 14.45
CA GLY A 62 25.09 -21.75 13.03
C GLY A 62 26.09 -22.60 12.24
N SER A 63 27.29 -22.85 12.77
CA SER A 63 28.26 -23.77 12.17
C SER A 63 28.02 -25.25 12.53
N THR A 64 27.30 -25.50 13.62
CA THR A 64 27.04 -26.84 14.16
C THR A 64 25.56 -27.26 14.07
N LEU A 65 24.64 -26.30 14.19
CA LEU A 65 23.19 -26.51 14.14
C LEU A 65 22.61 -26.23 12.75
N GLU A 66 21.56 -26.96 12.38
CA GLU A 66 20.89 -26.81 11.07
C GLU A 66 19.89 -25.66 11.04
N PHE A 67 20.40 -24.42 11.07
CA PHE A 67 19.59 -23.19 11.12
C PHE A 67 18.50 -23.10 10.04
N LEU A 68 18.78 -23.54 8.81
CA LEU A 68 17.76 -23.51 7.75
C LEU A 68 16.61 -24.47 8.01
N LYS A 69 16.90 -25.66 8.55
CA LYS A 69 15.89 -26.67 8.88
C LYS A 69 15.00 -26.21 10.03
N TYR A 70 15.60 -25.53 11.01
CA TYR A 70 14.94 -25.04 12.23
C TYR A 70 14.72 -23.53 12.21
N ALA A 71 14.57 -22.92 11.03
CA ALA A 71 14.47 -21.47 10.93
C ALA A 71 13.26 -20.93 11.70
N ASP A 72 12.08 -21.53 11.52
CA ASP A 72 10.87 -21.15 12.27
C ASP A 72 11.07 -21.31 13.78
N THR A 73 11.67 -22.43 14.21
CA THR A 73 12.01 -22.68 15.62
C THR A 73 12.96 -21.60 16.17
N PHE A 74 13.97 -21.20 15.41
CA PHE A 74 14.88 -20.12 15.80
C PHE A 74 14.14 -18.79 15.95
N TYR A 75 13.24 -18.45 15.01
CA TYR A 75 12.49 -17.21 15.07
C TYR A 75 11.42 -17.22 16.17
N GLU A 76 10.79 -18.35 16.48
CA GLU A 76 9.94 -18.50 17.67
C GLU A 76 10.74 -18.22 18.96
N ILE A 77 11.93 -18.80 19.09
CA ILE A 77 12.82 -18.55 20.24
C ILE A 77 13.20 -17.06 20.31
N PHE A 78 13.54 -16.44 19.18
CA PHE A 78 13.95 -15.04 19.14
C PHE A 78 12.80 -14.08 19.48
N PHE A 79 11.64 -14.24 18.84
CA PHE A 79 10.49 -13.34 18.99
C PHE A 79 9.63 -13.62 20.24
N CYS A 80 9.48 -14.89 20.60
CA CYS A 80 8.57 -15.34 21.67
C CYS A 80 9.30 -15.90 22.89
N GLY A 81 10.63 -16.04 22.85
CA GLY A 81 11.41 -16.53 23.99
C GLY A 81 11.29 -18.03 24.24
N GLY A 82 10.63 -18.79 23.37
CA GLY A 82 10.39 -20.23 23.53
C GLY A 82 9.64 -20.84 22.34
N LEU A 83 9.40 -22.15 22.39
CA LEU A 83 8.74 -22.89 21.31
C LEU A 83 7.23 -22.73 21.37
N LEU A 84 6.60 -22.67 20.19
CA LEU A 84 5.16 -22.66 20.04
C LEU A 84 4.66 -24.03 19.54
N GLN A 85 3.46 -24.40 20.00
CA GLN A 85 2.69 -25.51 19.45
C GLN A 85 1.87 -25.02 18.25
N PRO A 86 1.39 -25.94 17.38
CA PRO A 86 0.36 -25.60 16.40
C PRO A 86 -0.80 -24.87 17.07
N GLY A 87 -1.15 -23.69 16.57
CA GLY A 87 -2.13 -22.81 17.21
C GLY A 87 -1.53 -21.68 18.05
N GLY A 88 -0.20 -21.62 18.21
CA GLY A 88 0.51 -20.46 18.77
C GLY A 88 0.52 -20.34 20.29
N THR A 89 0.16 -21.39 21.02
CA THR A 89 0.40 -21.50 22.47
C THR A 89 1.82 -21.99 22.75
N TYR A 90 2.40 -21.57 23.87
CA TYR A 90 3.70 -22.08 24.29
C TYR A 90 3.69 -23.59 24.51
N LEU A 91 4.77 -24.24 24.08
CA LEU A 91 5.05 -25.63 24.41
C LEU A 91 5.26 -25.77 25.92
N GLN A 92 4.45 -26.59 26.56
CA GLN A 92 4.49 -26.85 28.01
C GLN A 92 5.43 -28.01 28.33
N ASP A 93 6.74 -27.82 28.12
CA ASP A 93 7.77 -28.83 28.37
C ASP A 93 8.73 -28.47 29.52
N GLY A 94 8.43 -27.40 30.26
CA GLY A 94 9.21 -26.96 31.43
C GLY A 94 10.56 -26.34 31.11
N ALA A 95 10.87 -26.08 29.83
CA ALA A 95 12.12 -25.43 29.46
C ALA A 95 12.18 -23.96 29.91
N PRO A 96 13.37 -23.45 30.28
CA PRO A 96 13.52 -22.05 30.65
C PRO A 96 13.29 -21.12 29.45
N PRO A 97 12.98 -19.83 29.68
CA PRO A 97 12.97 -18.82 28.63
C PRO A 97 14.32 -18.68 27.95
N SER A 98 14.32 -18.28 26.67
CA SER A 98 15.54 -18.08 25.90
C SER A 98 16.51 -17.11 26.60
N PRO A 99 17.82 -17.45 26.69
CA PRO A 99 18.83 -16.51 27.16
C PRO A 99 18.91 -15.23 26.33
N PHE A 100 18.51 -15.29 25.05
CA PHE A 100 18.48 -14.17 24.11
C PHE A 100 17.15 -14.14 23.34
N SER A 101 16.32 -13.14 23.61
CA SER A 101 15.04 -12.89 22.93
C SER A 101 14.68 -11.42 23.05
N ILE A 102 13.91 -10.89 22.09
CA ILE A 102 13.38 -9.52 22.16
C ILE A 102 12.52 -9.27 23.42
N LEU A 103 11.99 -10.33 24.05
CA LEU A 103 11.19 -10.20 25.27
C LEU A 103 12.02 -9.74 26.47
N LYS A 104 13.35 -9.89 26.40
CA LYS A 104 14.29 -9.35 27.40
C LYS A 104 14.57 -7.86 27.25
N ALA A 105 14.06 -7.21 26.20
CA ALA A 105 14.12 -5.74 26.13
C ALA A 105 13.43 -5.15 27.38
N ARG A 106 14.02 -4.10 27.94
CA ARG A 106 13.55 -3.50 29.20
C ARG A 106 12.12 -2.94 29.08
N ASP A 107 11.49 -2.78 30.23
CA ASP A 107 10.20 -2.11 30.39
C ASP A 107 10.40 -0.80 31.17
N PRO A 108 9.82 0.34 30.74
CA PRO A 108 9.06 0.51 29.51
C PRO A 108 9.93 0.33 28.25
N LEU A 109 9.31 -0.15 27.17
CA LEU A 109 10.01 -0.42 25.92
C LEU A 109 10.48 0.88 25.27
N GLU A 110 11.78 0.97 24.99
CA GLU A 110 12.37 1.99 24.14
C GLU A 110 12.87 1.38 22.82
N VAL A 111 12.65 2.08 21.71
CA VAL A 111 13.00 1.60 20.36
C VAL A 111 14.51 1.34 20.23
N ASP A 112 15.35 2.17 20.86
CA ASP A 112 16.81 2.02 20.81
C ASP A 112 17.31 0.75 21.53
N ASP A 113 16.58 0.24 22.52
CA ASP A 113 16.91 -1.07 23.11
C ASP A 113 16.53 -2.21 22.17
N MET A 114 15.37 -2.13 21.54
CA MET A 114 14.97 -3.12 20.54
C MET A 114 15.96 -3.17 19.36
N LYS A 115 16.49 -2.02 18.93
CA LYS A 115 17.52 -1.93 17.88
C LYS A 115 18.74 -2.80 18.18
N LYS A 116 19.14 -2.98 19.46
CA LYS A 116 20.28 -3.83 19.83
C LYS A 116 20.02 -5.31 19.52
N TYR A 117 18.82 -5.81 19.79
CA TYR A 117 18.42 -7.18 19.43
C TYR A 117 18.31 -7.35 17.91
N ILE A 118 17.74 -6.36 17.21
CA ILE A 118 17.60 -6.41 15.75
C ILE A 118 18.96 -6.30 15.05
N ASP A 119 19.93 -5.57 15.60
CA ASP A 119 21.30 -5.50 15.06
C ASP A 119 21.98 -6.87 15.10
N VAL A 120 21.86 -7.61 16.21
CA VAL A 120 22.36 -9.00 16.30
C VAL A 120 21.70 -9.87 15.24
N LEU A 121 20.38 -9.80 15.09
CA LEU A 121 19.66 -10.55 14.05
C LEU A 121 20.11 -10.13 12.64
N ASN A 122 20.29 -8.84 12.37
CA ASN A 122 20.72 -8.32 11.07
C ASN A 122 22.12 -8.84 10.72
N LYS A 123 23.08 -8.71 11.65
CA LYS A 123 24.44 -9.25 11.51
C LYS A 123 24.41 -10.77 11.25
N LEU A 124 23.53 -11.51 11.95
CA LEU A 124 23.37 -12.95 11.77
C LEU A 124 22.80 -13.30 10.38
N VAL A 125 21.72 -12.66 9.96
CA VAL A 125 21.11 -12.85 8.63
C VAL A 125 22.07 -12.42 7.53
N ARG A 126 22.90 -11.39 7.74
CA ARG A 126 23.98 -11.02 6.81
C ARG A 126 24.99 -12.15 6.62
N ARG A 127 25.33 -12.87 7.69
CA ARG A 127 26.24 -14.02 7.64
C ARG A 127 25.58 -15.26 7.05
N TYR A 128 24.32 -15.52 7.42
CA TYR A 128 23.52 -16.67 6.99
C TYR A 128 22.32 -16.21 6.17
N LYS A 129 22.57 -15.73 4.95
CA LYS A 129 21.55 -15.12 4.07
C LYS A 129 20.33 -15.99 3.82
N TYR A 130 20.48 -17.32 3.88
CA TYR A 130 19.37 -18.26 3.74
C TYR A 130 18.31 -18.14 4.86
N LEU A 131 18.59 -17.46 5.97
CA LEU A 131 17.63 -17.20 7.05
C LEU A 131 16.62 -16.10 6.71
N GLN A 132 16.91 -15.26 5.71
CA GLN A 132 16.05 -14.14 5.34
C GLN A 132 14.72 -14.61 4.74
N LYS A 133 14.78 -15.63 3.87
CA LYS A 133 13.58 -16.14 3.19
C LYS A 133 12.58 -16.79 4.16
N PRO A 134 12.98 -17.69 5.08
CA PRO A 134 12.06 -18.23 6.09
C PRO A 134 11.47 -17.17 7.02
N LEU A 135 12.25 -16.14 7.40
CA LEU A 135 11.72 -15.02 8.20
C LEU A 135 10.47 -14.42 7.55
N GLU A 136 10.54 -14.17 6.25
CA GLU A 136 9.46 -13.55 5.48
C GLU A 136 8.36 -14.53 5.09
N GLU A 137 8.69 -15.71 4.58
CA GLU A 137 7.70 -16.60 3.96
C GLU A 137 6.99 -17.52 4.95
N SER A 138 7.59 -17.83 6.12
CA SER A 138 7.02 -18.75 7.09
C SER A 138 6.91 -18.17 8.50
N SER A 139 8.00 -17.65 9.05
CA SER A 139 8.06 -17.30 10.48
C SER A 139 7.20 -16.08 10.82
N LEU A 140 7.39 -14.93 10.17
CA LEU A 140 6.56 -13.75 10.42
C LEU A 140 5.07 -14.01 10.11
N PRO A 141 4.68 -14.65 8.98
CA PRO A 141 3.30 -15.03 8.74
C PRO A 141 2.68 -15.86 9.88
N GLY A 142 3.40 -16.88 10.36
CA GLY A 142 2.95 -17.74 11.47
C GLY A 142 2.85 -17.00 12.79
N LEU A 143 3.82 -16.12 13.09
CA LEU A 143 3.82 -15.30 14.29
C LEU A 143 2.66 -14.28 14.28
N PHE A 144 2.41 -13.61 13.15
CA PHE A 144 1.26 -12.73 13.00
C PHE A 144 -0.07 -13.46 13.15
N GLN A 145 -0.19 -14.67 12.60
CA GLN A 145 -1.39 -15.50 12.69
C GLN A 145 -1.86 -15.72 14.14
N TYR A 146 -0.93 -15.77 15.10
CA TYR A 146 -1.22 -16.14 16.49
C TYR A 146 -0.90 -15.04 17.52
N CYS A 147 -0.50 -13.84 17.08
CA CYS A 147 -0.13 -12.76 17.99
C CYS A 147 -1.28 -12.31 18.92
N ASN A 148 -2.54 -12.63 18.58
CA ASN A 148 -3.69 -12.40 19.45
C ASN A 148 -3.67 -13.20 20.75
N ARG A 149 -2.88 -14.28 20.83
CA ARG A 149 -2.75 -15.11 22.04
C ARG A 149 -1.76 -14.54 23.07
N TRP A 150 -0.97 -13.54 22.69
CA TRP A 150 0.06 -12.99 23.56
C TRP A 150 -0.48 -11.86 24.45
N PRO A 151 0.20 -11.54 25.56
CA PRO A 151 -0.05 -10.30 26.30
C PRO A 151 0.22 -9.05 25.44
N ALA A 152 -0.34 -7.91 25.84
CA ALA A 152 -0.17 -6.65 25.12
C ALA A 152 1.31 -6.22 25.03
N GLU A 153 2.05 -6.31 26.13
CA GLU A 153 3.48 -5.98 26.23
C GLU A 153 4.33 -6.82 25.26
N GLN A 154 4.05 -8.12 25.17
CA GLN A 154 4.72 -9.01 24.23
C GLN A 154 4.41 -8.63 22.77
N ARG A 155 3.14 -8.33 22.46
CA ARG A 155 2.75 -7.85 21.12
C ARG A 155 3.45 -6.54 20.76
N GLU A 156 3.60 -5.63 21.71
CA GLU A 156 4.28 -4.34 21.51
C GLU A 156 5.77 -4.53 21.19
N LYS A 157 6.48 -5.37 21.96
CA LYS A 157 7.87 -5.75 21.68
C LYS A 157 8.01 -6.40 20.30
N PHE A 158 7.12 -7.34 19.96
CA PHE A 158 7.10 -7.99 18.64
C PHE A 158 6.83 -7.01 17.50
N ALA A 159 5.82 -6.15 17.62
CA ALA A 159 5.48 -5.18 16.59
C ALA A 159 6.60 -4.14 16.38
N THR A 160 7.25 -3.70 17.46
CA THR A 160 8.43 -2.83 17.40
C THR A 160 9.60 -3.51 16.69
N ALA A 161 9.89 -4.77 17.04
CA ALA A 161 10.90 -5.58 16.37
C ALA A 161 10.65 -5.69 14.86
N VAL A 162 9.40 -5.97 14.44
CA VAL A 162 9.05 -6.07 13.02
C VAL A 162 9.15 -4.73 12.30
N GLY A 163 8.78 -3.62 12.94
CA GLY A 163 8.96 -2.26 12.39
C GLY A 163 10.43 -1.98 12.03
N LEU A 164 11.36 -2.33 12.92
CA LEU A 164 12.80 -2.21 12.68
C LEU A 164 13.31 -3.17 11.59
N ILE A 165 12.85 -4.43 11.59
CA ILE A 165 13.19 -5.42 10.56
C ILE A 165 12.79 -4.93 9.16
N MET A 166 11.59 -4.36 9.04
CA MET A 166 11.12 -3.78 7.78
C MET A 166 11.92 -2.53 7.40
N ALA A 167 12.18 -1.63 8.35
CA ALA A 167 12.94 -0.40 8.11
C ALA A 167 14.37 -0.69 7.62
N GLN A 168 14.98 -1.77 8.09
CA GLN A 168 16.31 -2.23 7.68
C GLN A 168 16.30 -3.12 6.43
N GLY A 169 15.14 -3.39 5.82
CA GLY A 169 15.01 -4.22 4.63
C GLY A 169 15.32 -5.71 4.86
N LEU A 170 15.21 -6.19 6.09
CA LEU A 170 15.39 -7.61 6.43
C LEU A 170 14.19 -8.45 6.02
N SER A 171 12.99 -7.86 5.99
CA SER A 171 11.78 -8.48 5.44
C SER A 171 10.96 -7.44 4.68
N THR A 172 10.23 -7.86 3.65
CA THR A 172 9.23 -7.01 2.99
C THR A 172 7.98 -6.80 3.87
N ALA A 173 7.02 -6.01 3.38
CA ALA A 173 5.72 -5.86 4.03
C ALA A 173 4.73 -7.02 3.75
N ALA A 174 5.09 -8.02 2.93
CA ALA A 174 4.18 -9.11 2.58
C ALA A 174 3.60 -9.88 3.79
N PRO A 175 4.38 -10.17 4.86
CA PRO A 175 3.85 -10.88 6.03
C PRO A 175 2.71 -10.14 6.73
N LEU A 176 2.66 -8.81 6.64
CA LEU A 176 1.63 -7.98 7.26
C LEU A 176 0.22 -8.32 6.78
N GLN A 177 0.06 -8.87 5.59
CA GLN A 177 -1.25 -9.30 5.07
C GLN A 177 -1.94 -10.33 5.98
N ASN A 178 -1.17 -11.09 6.78
CA ASN A 178 -1.76 -12.01 7.78
C ASN A 178 -2.59 -11.28 8.84
N LEU A 179 -2.26 -10.03 9.17
CA LEU A 179 -3.01 -9.23 10.14
C LEU A 179 -4.42 -8.84 9.68
N ALA A 180 -4.75 -9.02 8.39
CA ALA A 180 -6.08 -8.77 7.83
C ALA A 180 -7.05 -9.97 7.99
N LYS A 181 -6.61 -11.08 8.59
CA LYS A 181 -7.46 -12.26 8.82
C LYS A 181 -8.55 -11.96 9.86
N ASP A 182 -9.73 -12.55 9.69
CA ASP A 182 -10.95 -12.24 10.44
C ASP A 182 -10.78 -12.26 11.97
N HIS A 183 -10.02 -13.21 12.51
CA HIS A 183 -9.81 -13.31 13.96
C HIS A 183 -8.83 -12.26 14.51
N LEU A 184 -8.03 -11.62 13.65
CA LEU A 184 -7.06 -10.57 14.02
C LEU A 184 -7.62 -9.17 13.85
N VAL A 185 -8.61 -8.98 12.98
CA VAL A 185 -9.22 -7.65 12.79
C VAL A 185 -10.30 -7.35 13.83
N LYS A 186 -10.74 -8.35 14.59
CA LYS A 186 -11.60 -8.16 15.77
C LYS A 186 -10.93 -7.22 16.77
N ASP A 187 -11.74 -6.34 17.36
CA ASP A 187 -11.31 -5.36 18.36
C ASP A 187 -10.07 -4.54 17.94
N PHE A 188 -9.92 -4.32 16.64
CA PHE A 188 -8.81 -3.56 16.03
C PHE A 188 -7.41 -4.14 16.31
N LEU A 189 -7.29 -5.42 16.71
CA LEU A 189 -6.00 -5.98 17.13
C LEU A 189 -4.93 -5.90 16.03
N GLY A 190 -5.27 -6.32 14.80
CA GLY A 190 -4.37 -6.25 13.65
C GLY A 190 -3.96 -4.82 13.32
N LEU A 191 -4.89 -3.88 13.39
CA LEU A 191 -4.62 -2.45 13.17
C LEU A 191 -3.71 -1.86 14.26
N ASN A 192 -3.89 -2.25 15.53
CA ASN A 192 -3.04 -1.84 16.64
C ASN A 192 -1.60 -2.35 16.48
N VAL A 193 -1.43 -3.60 16.03
CA VAL A 193 -0.12 -4.16 15.68
C VAL A 193 0.51 -3.37 14.54
N LEU A 194 -0.22 -3.11 13.45
CA LEU A 194 0.26 -2.28 12.34
C LEU A 194 0.65 -0.88 12.79
N THR A 195 -0.11 -0.27 13.70
CA THR A 195 0.15 1.07 14.23
C THR A 195 1.52 1.13 14.90
N THR A 196 1.86 0.12 15.70
CA THR A 196 3.16 0.03 16.37
C THR A 196 4.30 -0.23 15.38
N ILE A 197 4.07 -1.09 14.38
CA ILE A 197 5.02 -1.34 13.29
C ILE A 197 5.31 -0.05 12.52
N PHE A 198 4.28 0.69 12.11
CA PHE A 198 4.43 1.93 11.33
C PHE A 198 5.06 3.03 12.16
N ARG A 199 4.67 3.20 13.43
CA ARG A 199 5.33 4.14 14.35
C ARG A 199 6.82 3.87 14.40
N THR A 200 7.20 2.62 14.61
CA THR A 200 8.61 2.21 14.72
C THR A 200 9.36 2.38 13.41
N PHE A 201 8.74 2.01 12.28
CA PHE A 201 9.32 2.21 10.95
C PHE A 201 9.65 3.69 10.69
N LEU A 202 8.74 4.59 11.10
CA LEU A 202 8.87 6.03 10.90
C LEU A 202 9.85 6.72 11.86
N VAL A 203 10.44 6.00 12.82
CA VAL A 203 11.53 6.53 13.66
C VAL A 203 12.76 6.83 12.80
N ASP A 204 13.10 5.91 11.87
CA ASP A 204 14.33 6.01 11.06
C ASP A 204 14.04 6.24 9.56
N GLN A 205 12.78 6.17 9.12
CA GLN A 205 12.41 6.18 7.70
C GLN A 205 11.30 7.19 7.40
N SER A 206 11.20 7.62 6.13
CA SER A 206 10.17 8.54 5.67
C SER A 206 8.83 7.86 5.37
N MET A 207 7.76 8.65 5.32
CA MET A 207 6.44 8.20 4.83
C MET A 207 6.48 7.68 3.38
N ASP A 208 7.29 8.29 2.51
CA ASP A 208 7.44 7.84 1.12
C ASP A 208 8.08 6.45 1.06
N HIS A 209 9.08 6.19 1.89
CA HIS A 209 9.69 4.88 2.00
C HIS A 209 8.69 3.86 2.54
N LEU A 210 7.94 4.19 3.60
CA LEU A 210 6.89 3.33 4.14
C LEU A 210 5.85 2.98 3.06
N GLY A 211 5.35 3.99 2.34
CA GLY A 211 4.37 3.80 1.27
C GLY A 211 4.87 2.90 0.14
N SER A 212 6.14 3.08 -0.27
CA SER A 212 6.79 2.23 -1.28
C SER A 212 6.94 0.78 -0.80
N THR A 213 7.37 0.59 0.45
CA THR A 213 7.54 -0.73 1.09
C THR A 213 6.20 -1.47 1.18
N LEU A 214 5.14 -0.79 1.61
CA LEU A 214 3.77 -1.36 1.67
C LEU A 214 3.26 -1.76 0.28
N ARG A 215 3.45 -0.89 -0.73
CA ARG A 215 3.05 -1.19 -2.12
C ARG A 215 3.78 -2.42 -2.65
N LYS A 216 5.10 -2.51 -2.45
CA LYS A 216 5.92 -3.65 -2.91
C LYS A 216 5.56 -4.94 -2.19
N GLY A 217 5.22 -4.88 -0.90
CA GLY A 217 4.74 -6.03 -0.12
C GLY A 217 3.27 -6.41 -0.37
N GLY A 218 2.58 -5.77 -1.31
CA GLY A 218 1.19 -6.10 -1.64
C GLY A 218 0.15 -5.62 -0.61
N VAL A 219 0.56 -4.80 0.37
CA VAL A 219 -0.37 -4.19 1.34
C VAL A 219 -1.04 -2.99 0.68
N LYS A 220 -2.17 -3.27 0.00
CA LYS A 220 -2.90 -2.28 -0.80
C LYS A 220 -4.22 -1.84 -0.17
N ASP A 221 -4.94 -2.80 0.39
CA ASP A 221 -6.29 -2.61 0.87
C ASP A 221 -6.30 -2.43 2.40
N PHE A 222 -6.09 -1.19 2.85
CA PHE A 222 -5.88 -0.89 4.27
C PHE A 222 -7.15 -1.03 5.11
N ILE A 223 -8.34 -0.89 4.51
CA ILE A 223 -9.59 -1.07 5.24
C ILE A 223 -9.80 -2.53 5.63
N MET A 224 -9.10 -3.48 5.00
CA MET A 224 -9.15 -4.90 5.39
C MET A 224 -8.57 -5.17 6.78
N PHE A 225 -7.77 -4.27 7.34
CA PHE A 225 -7.28 -4.37 8.72
C PHE A 225 -8.28 -3.87 9.78
N LEU A 226 -9.40 -3.28 9.33
CA LEU A 226 -10.51 -2.88 10.20
C LEU A 226 -11.44 -4.07 10.46
N PRO A 227 -12.15 -4.07 11.60
CA PRO A 227 -13.28 -4.98 11.81
C PRO A 227 -14.25 -4.95 10.62
N ALA A 228 -14.80 -6.10 10.22
CA ALA A 228 -15.65 -6.21 9.03
C ALA A 228 -16.85 -5.24 9.04
N ASN A 229 -17.45 -4.99 10.20
CA ASN A 229 -18.55 -4.05 10.40
C ASN A 229 -18.13 -2.58 10.53
N LYS A 230 -16.84 -2.27 10.37
CA LYS A 230 -16.26 -0.93 10.51
C LYS A 230 -15.27 -0.59 9.39
N ARG A 231 -15.38 -1.27 8.23
CA ARG A 231 -14.55 -1.01 7.05
C ARG A 231 -14.97 0.31 6.38
N ASP A 232 -14.60 1.40 7.03
CA ASP A 232 -14.84 2.77 6.59
C ASP A 232 -13.50 3.53 6.63
N PRO A 233 -13.12 4.23 5.55
CA PRO A 233 -11.90 5.05 5.51
C PRO A 233 -11.78 6.08 6.64
N LYS A 234 -12.89 6.66 7.09
CA LYS A 234 -12.91 7.61 8.21
C LYS A 234 -12.49 6.96 9.52
N VAL A 235 -12.86 5.70 9.72
CA VAL A 235 -12.44 4.94 10.91
C VAL A 235 -10.93 4.72 10.90
N PHE A 236 -10.35 4.42 9.72
CA PHE A 236 -8.89 4.33 9.57
C PHE A 236 -8.21 5.68 9.85
N GLU A 237 -8.73 6.76 9.28
CA GLU A 237 -8.22 8.12 9.46
C GLU A 237 -8.20 8.53 10.95
N GLU A 238 -9.33 8.36 11.63
CA GLU A 238 -9.46 8.67 13.05
C GLU A 238 -8.53 7.84 13.93
N HIS A 239 -8.38 6.55 13.63
CA HIS A 239 -7.50 5.64 14.36
C HIS A 239 -6.07 6.17 14.39
N PHE A 240 -5.50 6.49 13.23
CA PHE A 240 -4.12 6.96 13.15
C PHE A 240 -3.93 8.37 13.69
N LYS A 241 -4.94 9.26 13.56
CA LYS A 241 -4.93 10.57 14.25
C LYS A 241 -4.90 10.41 15.76
N LYS A 242 -5.77 9.57 16.33
CA LYS A 242 -5.82 9.27 17.78
C LYS A 242 -4.53 8.62 18.28
N ALA A 243 -3.88 7.81 17.45
CA ALA A 243 -2.58 7.22 17.74
C ALA A 243 -1.40 8.21 17.61
N GLY A 244 -1.63 9.49 17.27
CA GLY A 244 -0.55 10.47 17.10
C GLY A 244 0.30 10.22 15.84
N LEU A 245 -0.30 9.67 14.78
CA LEU A 245 0.32 9.42 13.48
C LEU A 245 -0.51 10.05 12.33
N PRO A 246 -0.83 11.36 12.38
CA PRO A 246 -1.66 12.02 11.37
C PRO A 246 -1.10 11.90 9.95
N GLN A 247 0.22 11.85 9.80
CA GLN A 247 0.89 11.66 8.50
C GLN A 247 0.48 10.36 7.78
N ILE A 248 0.14 9.30 8.52
CA ILE A 248 -0.33 8.03 7.93
C ILE A 248 -1.77 8.19 7.46
N ALA A 249 -2.61 8.84 8.27
CA ALA A 249 -4.00 9.13 7.94
C ALA A 249 -4.07 9.99 6.66
N GLU A 250 -3.33 11.08 6.61
CA GLU A 250 -3.27 11.98 5.44
C GLU A 250 -2.71 11.29 4.19
N TRP A 251 -1.68 10.47 4.34
CA TRP A 251 -1.14 9.67 3.25
C TRP A 251 -2.16 8.68 2.69
N PHE A 252 -2.88 7.99 3.57
CA PHE A 252 -3.91 7.04 3.18
C PHE A 252 -5.08 7.74 2.47
N MET A 253 -5.60 8.84 3.03
CA MET A 253 -6.71 9.58 2.43
C MET A 253 -6.35 10.12 1.05
N ARG A 254 -5.17 10.73 0.90
CA ARG A 254 -4.67 11.20 -0.41
C ARG A 254 -4.56 10.06 -1.42
N ARG A 255 -4.08 8.89 -0.99
CA ARG A 255 -3.97 7.71 -1.85
C ARG A 255 -5.35 7.19 -2.26
N GLN A 256 -6.31 7.17 -1.34
CA GLN A 256 -7.67 6.76 -1.64
C GLN A 256 -8.34 7.70 -2.63
N THR A 257 -8.23 9.02 -2.43
CA THR A 257 -8.74 10.00 -3.38
C THR A 257 -8.09 9.80 -4.75
N ALA A 258 -6.77 9.62 -4.83
CA ALA A 258 -6.09 9.38 -6.10
C ALA A 258 -6.58 8.11 -6.82
N ALA A 259 -6.75 6.99 -6.08
CA ALA A 259 -7.26 5.75 -6.64
C ALA A 259 -8.72 5.88 -7.12
N ALA A 260 -9.55 6.60 -6.38
CA ALA A 260 -10.93 6.87 -6.76
C ALA A 260 -11.00 7.69 -8.06
N LYS A 261 -10.17 8.73 -8.18
CA LYS A 261 -10.02 9.52 -9.42
C LYS A 261 -9.56 8.67 -10.60
N GLU A 262 -8.56 7.81 -10.41
CA GLU A 262 -8.06 6.90 -11.44
C GLU A 262 -9.14 5.89 -11.88
N SER A 263 -10.00 5.46 -10.96
CA SER A 263 -11.10 4.55 -11.29
C SER A 263 -12.12 5.17 -12.26
N VAL A 264 -12.46 6.46 -12.08
CA VAL A 264 -13.34 7.21 -12.99
C VAL A 264 -12.74 7.27 -14.40
N VAL A 265 -11.45 7.61 -14.50
CA VAL A 265 -10.73 7.66 -15.78
C VAL A 265 -10.73 6.29 -16.48
N LYS A 266 -10.50 5.21 -15.71
CA LYS A 266 -10.52 3.84 -16.24
C LYS A 266 -11.91 3.44 -16.73
N THR A 267 -12.97 3.75 -15.97
CA THR A 267 -14.36 3.48 -16.37
C THR A 267 -14.70 4.19 -17.67
N LEU A 268 -14.39 5.49 -17.78
CA LEU A 268 -14.62 6.26 -19.00
C LEU A 268 -13.89 5.67 -20.22
N LYS A 269 -12.63 5.27 -20.04
CA LYS A 269 -11.87 4.60 -21.10
C LYS A 269 -12.55 3.32 -21.58
N GLN A 270 -13.07 2.49 -20.67
CA GLN A 270 -13.78 1.27 -21.03
C GLN A 270 -15.11 1.55 -21.73
N LEU A 271 -15.85 2.57 -21.29
CA LEU A 271 -17.11 2.95 -21.91
C LEU A 271 -16.95 3.49 -23.33
N PHE A 272 -15.84 4.20 -23.60
CA PHE A 272 -15.55 4.71 -24.94
C PHE A 272 -14.97 3.67 -25.91
N GLU A 273 -14.68 2.45 -25.49
CA GLU A 273 -14.33 1.35 -26.40
C GLU A 273 -15.52 0.94 -27.30
N ASP A 274 -16.76 1.20 -26.86
CA ASP A 274 -17.96 1.01 -27.67
C ASP A 274 -18.42 2.33 -28.29
N GLU A 275 -18.17 2.51 -29.58
CA GLU A 275 -18.55 3.71 -30.33
C GLU A 275 -20.07 3.93 -30.41
N ASN A 276 -20.89 2.93 -30.10
CA ASN A 276 -22.35 3.04 -30.11
C ASN A 276 -22.94 3.47 -28.75
N ARG A 277 -22.10 3.59 -27.72
CA ARG A 277 -22.55 3.96 -26.37
C ARG A 277 -23.10 5.38 -26.37
N THR A 278 -24.28 5.56 -25.79
CA THR A 278 -24.92 6.87 -25.67
C THR A 278 -24.36 7.66 -24.47
N ASN A 279 -24.49 8.99 -24.51
CA ASN A 279 -24.08 9.84 -23.38
C ASN A 279 -24.86 9.49 -22.10
N ASP A 280 -26.15 9.16 -22.20
CA ASP A 280 -27.00 8.80 -21.06
C ASP A 280 -26.49 7.53 -20.35
N GLU A 281 -26.12 6.49 -21.10
CA GLU A 281 -25.55 5.27 -20.52
C GLU A 281 -24.21 5.53 -19.81
N ILE A 282 -23.42 6.49 -20.31
CA ILE A 282 -22.15 6.89 -19.68
C ILE A 282 -22.43 7.67 -18.40
N ILE A 283 -23.41 8.59 -18.41
CA ILE A 283 -23.84 9.34 -17.23
C ILE A 283 -24.32 8.39 -16.14
N ASP A 284 -25.15 7.40 -16.47
CA ASP A 284 -25.66 6.41 -15.50
C ASP A 284 -24.52 5.59 -14.86
N ALA A 285 -23.54 5.17 -15.67
CA ALA A 285 -22.36 4.47 -15.16
C ALA A 285 -21.51 5.38 -14.25
N LEU A 286 -21.34 6.65 -14.61
CA LEU A 286 -20.62 7.64 -13.80
C LEU A 286 -21.33 7.93 -12.48
N ARG A 287 -22.67 8.05 -12.46
CA ARG A 287 -23.46 8.21 -11.22
C ARG A 287 -23.25 7.03 -10.27
N THR A 288 -23.26 5.80 -10.82
CA THR A 288 -22.96 4.59 -10.04
C THR A 288 -21.57 4.66 -9.39
N VAL A 289 -20.53 5.07 -10.14
CA VAL A 289 -19.17 5.23 -9.60
C VAL A 289 -19.12 6.33 -8.52
N GLN A 290 -19.83 7.44 -8.72
CA GLN A 290 -19.89 8.54 -7.76
C GLN A 290 -20.49 8.10 -6.41
N GLU A 291 -21.56 7.32 -6.46
CA GLU A 291 -22.23 6.75 -5.28
C GLU A 291 -21.34 5.74 -4.55
N GLU A 292 -20.67 4.84 -5.28
CA GLU A 292 -19.83 3.79 -4.70
C GLU A 292 -18.54 4.31 -4.05
N GLN A 293 -17.89 5.30 -4.67
CA GLN A 293 -16.53 5.73 -4.29
C GLN A 293 -16.51 6.92 -3.31
N SER A 294 -17.65 7.51 -2.96
CA SER A 294 -17.75 8.69 -2.06
C SER A 294 -16.78 9.83 -2.41
N ILE A 295 -16.64 10.13 -3.70
CA ILE A 295 -15.72 11.17 -4.20
C ILE A 295 -16.36 12.55 -3.99
N PRO A 296 -15.63 13.55 -3.44
CA PRO A 296 -16.14 14.91 -3.38
C PRO A 296 -16.55 15.41 -4.77
N THR A 297 -17.74 16.02 -4.90
CA THR A 297 -18.28 16.43 -6.22
C THR A 297 -17.32 17.23 -7.10
N PRO A 298 -16.57 18.23 -6.58
CA PRO A 298 -15.59 18.96 -7.39
C PRO A 298 -14.47 18.05 -7.91
N ASP A 299 -13.99 17.12 -7.09
CA ASP A 299 -12.95 16.16 -7.47
C ASP A 299 -13.47 15.19 -8.53
N PHE A 300 -14.72 14.74 -8.38
CA PHE A 300 -15.39 13.87 -9.36
C PHE A 300 -15.45 14.51 -10.75
N VAL A 301 -15.94 15.76 -10.83
CA VAL A 301 -16.02 16.52 -12.09
C VAL A 301 -14.64 16.65 -12.75
N THR A 302 -13.59 16.96 -11.97
CA THR A 302 -12.24 17.03 -12.52
C THR A 302 -11.75 15.69 -13.08
N SER A 303 -12.15 14.57 -12.47
CA SER A 303 -11.79 13.23 -12.94
C SER A 303 -12.57 12.80 -14.18
N VAL A 304 -13.85 13.21 -14.29
CA VAL A 304 -14.61 13.01 -15.53
C VAL A 304 -13.91 13.76 -16.67
N TRP A 305 -13.57 15.04 -16.49
CA TRP A 305 -12.82 15.81 -17.50
C TRP A 305 -11.48 15.14 -17.89
N GLN A 306 -10.71 14.67 -16.90
CA GLN A 306 -9.48 13.93 -17.16
C GLN A 306 -9.73 12.64 -17.96
N GLY A 307 -10.79 11.91 -17.66
CA GLY A 307 -11.19 10.72 -18.41
C GLY A 307 -11.58 11.04 -19.85
N LEU A 308 -12.38 12.10 -20.07
CA LEU A 308 -12.75 12.56 -21.41
C LEU A 308 -11.52 12.90 -22.25
N THR A 309 -10.65 13.75 -21.71
CA THR A 309 -9.46 14.24 -22.44
C THR A 309 -8.39 13.17 -22.64
N ALA A 310 -8.25 12.21 -21.72
CA ALA A 310 -7.32 11.09 -21.87
C ALA A 310 -7.68 10.13 -23.02
N ASN A 311 -8.92 10.17 -23.52
CA ASN A 311 -9.36 9.38 -24.67
C ASN A 311 -9.21 10.11 -26.02
N ILE A 312 -8.77 11.38 -26.02
CA ILE A 312 -8.51 12.13 -27.25
C ILE A 312 -7.09 11.81 -27.75
N ASP A 313 -6.95 11.34 -28.98
CA ASP A 313 -5.64 11.12 -29.59
C ASP A 313 -4.97 12.46 -29.97
N LEU A 314 -3.94 12.83 -29.21
CA LEU A 314 -3.13 14.03 -29.43
C LEU A 314 -1.83 13.75 -30.22
N ASN A 315 -1.57 12.50 -30.62
CA ASN A 315 -0.43 12.10 -31.45
C ASN A 315 -0.72 12.31 -32.95
N ILE A 316 -1.37 13.42 -33.26
CA ILE A 316 -1.72 13.85 -34.61
C ILE A 316 -0.92 15.09 -34.99
N ARG A 317 -1.05 15.52 -36.26
CA ARG A 317 -0.36 16.71 -36.76
C ARG A 317 -0.75 17.95 -35.94
N ALA A 318 0.22 18.80 -35.64
CA ALA A 318 0.06 19.93 -34.73
C ALA A 318 -1.05 20.92 -35.17
N ASP A 319 -1.25 21.08 -36.47
CA ASP A 319 -2.31 21.92 -37.07
C ASP A 319 -3.73 21.33 -36.92
N GLN A 320 -3.85 20.06 -36.57
CA GLN A 320 -5.14 19.37 -36.42
C GLN A 320 -5.58 19.23 -34.95
N VAL A 321 -4.65 19.34 -34.00
CA VAL A 321 -4.89 19.11 -32.56
C VAL A 321 -6.05 19.95 -32.03
N GLU A 322 -6.05 21.25 -32.30
CA GLU A 322 -7.09 22.16 -31.84
C GLU A 322 -8.49 21.76 -32.34
N ALA A 323 -8.61 21.46 -33.64
CA ALA A 323 -9.89 21.10 -34.24
C ALA A 323 -10.44 19.77 -33.69
N VAL A 324 -9.57 18.77 -33.49
CA VAL A 324 -9.96 17.48 -32.92
C VAL A 324 -10.41 17.64 -31.47
N VAL A 325 -9.65 18.36 -30.65
CA VAL A 325 -10.00 18.59 -29.23
C VAL A 325 -11.33 19.33 -29.10
N LEU A 326 -11.55 20.40 -29.87
CA LEU A 326 -12.83 21.13 -29.84
C LEU A 326 -14.01 20.22 -30.23
N ARG A 327 -13.84 19.39 -31.27
CA ARG A 327 -14.89 18.47 -31.72
C ARG A 327 -15.22 17.40 -30.68
N GLU A 328 -14.20 16.75 -30.12
CA GLU A 328 -14.42 15.70 -29.11
C GLU A 328 -15.01 16.29 -27.82
N VAL A 329 -14.55 17.47 -27.39
CA VAL A 329 -15.13 18.15 -26.22
C VAL A 329 -16.57 18.56 -26.48
N ASP A 330 -16.92 19.08 -27.67
CA ASP A 330 -18.32 19.39 -28.01
C ASP A 330 -19.23 18.14 -27.99
N LYS A 331 -18.72 17.02 -28.50
CA LYS A 331 -19.41 15.72 -28.49
C LYS A 331 -19.70 15.22 -27.08
N TYR A 332 -18.73 15.32 -26.18
CA TYR A 332 -18.80 14.70 -24.85
C TYR A 332 -19.13 15.67 -23.71
N ALA A 333 -19.18 16.99 -23.95
CA ALA A 333 -19.58 17.98 -22.97
C ALA A 333 -20.92 17.66 -22.26
N PRO A 334 -21.97 17.14 -22.93
CA PRO A 334 -23.22 16.75 -22.24
C PRO A 334 -23.03 15.70 -21.13
N ILE A 335 -21.94 14.92 -21.12
CA ILE A 335 -21.63 13.98 -20.04
C ILE A 335 -21.24 14.72 -18.74
N LEU A 336 -20.71 15.94 -18.83
CA LEU A 336 -20.27 16.75 -17.69
C LEU A 336 -21.40 17.54 -17.03
N GLU A 337 -22.40 17.95 -17.80
CA GLU A 337 -23.51 18.81 -17.36
C GLU A 337 -24.17 18.31 -16.07
N PRO A 338 -24.54 17.01 -15.92
CA PRO A 338 -25.28 16.56 -14.75
C PRO A 338 -24.44 16.50 -13.46
N PHE A 339 -23.14 16.75 -13.56
CA PHE A 339 -22.22 16.79 -12.42
C PHE A 339 -21.79 18.23 -12.08
N CYS A 340 -22.23 19.21 -12.87
CA CYS A 340 -21.85 20.62 -12.77
C CYS A 340 -22.92 21.52 -12.13
N GLU A 341 -23.69 20.99 -11.18
CA GLU A 341 -24.87 21.67 -10.59
C GLU A 341 -24.54 22.87 -9.69
N SER A 342 -23.31 22.97 -9.16
CA SER A 342 -22.91 24.04 -8.22
C SER A 342 -21.83 24.97 -8.79
N ALA A 343 -21.79 26.21 -8.31
CA ALA A 343 -20.70 27.15 -8.65
C ALA A 343 -19.31 26.55 -8.37
N LYS A 344 -19.18 25.72 -7.32
CA LYS A 344 -17.92 25.06 -6.96
C LYS A 344 -17.50 24.00 -7.98
N THR A 345 -18.44 23.21 -8.48
CA THR A 345 -18.18 22.17 -9.50
C THR A 345 -17.87 22.80 -10.86
N GLN A 346 -18.58 23.85 -11.24
CA GLN A 346 -18.34 24.59 -12.49
C GLN A 346 -16.94 25.24 -12.49
N VAL A 347 -16.57 25.95 -11.41
CA VAL A 347 -15.22 26.53 -11.28
C VAL A 347 -14.14 25.44 -11.20
N ALA A 348 -14.44 24.27 -10.64
CA ALA A 348 -13.53 23.12 -10.66
C ALA A 348 -13.31 22.60 -12.10
N LEU A 349 -14.37 22.51 -12.91
CA LEU A 349 -14.29 22.15 -14.32
C LEU A 349 -13.43 23.15 -15.10
N ILE A 350 -13.69 24.46 -14.96
CA ILE A 350 -12.89 25.51 -15.63
C ILE A 350 -11.41 25.39 -15.27
N ASN A 351 -11.10 25.14 -14.00
CA ASN A 351 -9.73 24.93 -13.54
C ASN A 351 -9.10 23.64 -14.11
N ALA A 352 -9.88 22.58 -14.31
CA ALA A 352 -9.40 21.36 -14.95
C ALA A 352 -9.06 21.58 -16.44
N VAL A 353 -9.90 22.34 -17.15
CA VAL A 353 -9.64 22.77 -18.54
C VAL A 353 -8.39 23.64 -18.61
N GLN A 354 -8.23 24.59 -17.68
CA GLN A 354 -7.07 25.48 -17.61
C GLN A 354 -5.76 24.69 -17.46
N VAL A 355 -5.74 23.72 -16.54
CA VAL A 355 -4.56 22.86 -16.32
C VAL A 355 -4.28 22.00 -17.55
N HIS A 356 -5.31 21.43 -18.17
CA HIS A 356 -5.16 20.63 -19.40
C HIS A 356 -4.55 21.46 -20.55
N CYS A 357 -5.08 22.66 -20.81
CA CYS A 357 -4.53 23.56 -21.84
C CYS A 357 -3.12 24.08 -21.51
N TYR A 358 -2.73 24.11 -20.23
CA TYR A 358 -1.37 24.48 -19.83
C TYR A 358 -0.37 23.34 -20.05
N GLU A 359 -0.77 22.11 -19.75
CA GLU A 359 0.04 20.91 -19.98
C GLU A 359 0.22 20.61 -21.46
N GLU A 360 -0.78 20.94 -22.29
CA GLU A 360 -0.72 20.84 -23.74
C GLU A 360 -0.54 22.23 -24.40
N ALA A 361 0.71 22.62 -24.62
CA ALA A 361 1.05 23.95 -25.14
C ALA A 361 0.34 24.31 -26.47
N ARG A 362 -0.05 23.31 -27.28
CA ARG A 362 -0.81 23.51 -28.53
C ARG A 362 -2.22 24.05 -28.30
N LEU A 363 -2.79 23.87 -27.10
CA LEU A 363 -4.16 24.27 -26.75
C LEU A 363 -4.25 25.59 -25.98
N MET A 364 -3.13 26.28 -25.73
CA MET A 364 -3.10 27.52 -24.93
C MET A 364 -4.04 28.61 -25.47
N LYS A 365 -4.23 28.69 -26.79
CA LYS A 365 -5.13 29.65 -27.46
C LYS A 365 -6.56 29.14 -27.62
N THR A 366 -6.78 27.85 -27.40
CA THR A 366 -8.06 27.14 -27.57
C THR A 366 -8.91 27.21 -26.29
N PHE A 367 -8.32 27.59 -25.16
CA PHE A 367 -8.98 27.68 -23.86
C PHE A 367 -10.31 28.48 -23.90
N PRO A 368 -10.38 29.70 -24.47
CA PRO A 368 -11.65 30.44 -24.54
C PRO A 368 -12.74 29.72 -25.35
N GLN A 369 -12.38 28.99 -26.41
CA GLN A 369 -13.31 28.22 -27.23
C GLN A 369 -13.86 27.02 -26.46
N LEU A 370 -13.02 26.36 -25.66
CA LEU A 370 -13.47 25.28 -24.78
C LEU A 370 -14.47 25.80 -23.72
N LEU A 371 -14.22 26.97 -23.14
CA LEU A 371 -15.19 27.60 -22.23
C LEU A 371 -16.51 27.90 -22.93
N LYS A 372 -16.48 28.39 -24.18
CA LYS A 372 -17.70 28.62 -24.96
C LYS A 372 -18.48 27.33 -25.22
N ILE A 373 -17.80 26.23 -25.55
CA ILE A 373 -18.44 24.92 -25.73
C ILE A 373 -19.13 24.51 -24.43
N LEU A 374 -18.41 24.54 -23.31
CA LEU A 374 -18.95 24.14 -22.02
C LEU A 374 -20.10 25.04 -21.57
N TYR A 375 -20.03 26.34 -21.83
CA TYR A 375 -21.11 27.29 -21.57
C TYR A 375 -22.36 26.98 -22.41
N ASN A 376 -22.19 26.74 -23.71
CA ASN A 376 -23.29 26.41 -24.63
C ASN A 376 -23.95 25.05 -24.36
N LYS A 377 -23.33 24.20 -23.54
CA LYS A 377 -23.82 22.87 -23.14
C LYS A 377 -24.23 22.84 -21.66
N ASP A 378 -24.46 24.02 -21.07
CA ASP A 378 -24.91 24.20 -19.69
C ASP A 378 -23.98 23.58 -18.61
N CYS A 379 -22.72 23.31 -18.97
CA CYS A 379 -21.74 22.75 -18.04
C CYS A 379 -21.14 23.81 -17.11
N ILE A 380 -21.12 25.08 -17.52
CA ILE A 380 -20.59 26.21 -16.74
C ILE A 380 -21.45 27.46 -16.98
N SER A 381 -21.65 28.29 -15.95
CA SER A 381 -22.37 29.55 -16.08
C SER A 381 -21.44 30.74 -16.35
N ASP A 382 -22.06 31.86 -16.74
CA ASP A 382 -21.50 33.22 -16.75
C ASP A 382 -20.80 33.55 -15.42
N GLN A 383 -21.48 33.34 -14.29
CA GLN A 383 -20.97 33.60 -12.95
C GLN A 383 -19.72 32.78 -12.63
N ALA A 384 -19.69 31.51 -13.06
CA ALA A 384 -18.52 30.66 -12.85
C ALA A 384 -17.30 31.15 -13.66
N ILE A 385 -17.52 31.58 -14.91
CA ILE A 385 -16.47 32.14 -15.78
C ILE A 385 -15.94 33.47 -15.22
N ILE A 386 -16.84 34.37 -14.83
CA ILE A 386 -16.49 35.68 -14.23
C ILE A 386 -15.74 35.47 -12.91
N TYR A 387 -16.23 34.60 -12.02
CA TYR A 387 -15.55 34.28 -10.76
C TYR A 387 -14.16 33.68 -11.00
N TRP A 388 -14.03 32.74 -11.93
CA TRP A 388 -12.74 32.15 -12.29
C TRP A 388 -11.76 33.24 -12.75
N TYR A 389 -12.19 34.15 -13.62
CA TYR A 389 -11.37 35.24 -14.14
C TYR A 389 -10.87 36.17 -13.04
N GLN A 390 -11.75 36.57 -12.12
CA GLN A 390 -11.41 37.52 -11.06
C GLN A 390 -10.56 36.88 -9.96
N LYS A 391 -10.94 35.68 -9.48
CA LYS A 391 -10.39 35.10 -8.24
C LYS A 391 -10.11 33.60 -8.31
N GLY A 392 -10.83 32.85 -9.14
CA GLY A 392 -10.79 31.38 -9.14
C GLY A 392 -9.66 30.74 -9.95
N ALA A 393 -8.96 31.48 -10.80
CA ALA A 393 -7.94 30.93 -11.71
C ALA A 393 -6.70 30.37 -10.99
N LYS A 394 -6.28 29.17 -11.42
CA LYS A 394 -5.09 28.49 -10.92
C LYS A 394 -3.79 29.18 -11.38
N PRO A 395 -2.65 28.99 -10.70
CA PRO A 395 -1.38 29.59 -11.11
C PRO A 395 -0.89 29.18 -12.52
N GLN A 396 -1.25 27.99 -12.99
CA GLN A 396 -0.81 27.38 -14.26
C GLN A 396 -1.23 28.24 -15.46
N GLY A 397 -0.28 28.98 -16.06
CA GLY A 397 -0.56 29.84 -17.21
C GLY A 397 -1.50 31.02 -16.93
N LYS A 398 -1.75 31.35 -15.65
CA LYS A 398 -2.79 32.30 -15.21
C LYS A 398 -2.84 33.57 -16.05
N GLN A 399 -1.73 34.30 -16.13
CA GLN A 399 -1.67 35.59 -16.81
C GLN A 399 -2.06 35.49 -18.30
N ASN A 400 -1.64 34.43 -18.98
CA ASN A 400 -1.99 34.22 -20.38
C ASN A 400 -3.47 33.89 -20.53
N PHE A 401 -4.00 32.97 -19.72
CA PHE A 401 -5.41 32.57 -19.81
C PHE A 401 -6.36 33.72 -19.49
N LEU A 402 -6.06 34.53 -18.48
CA LEU A 402 -6.83 35.75 -18.22
C LEU A 402 -6.82 36.68 -19.44
N LYS A 403 -5.64 36.92 -20.04
CA LYS A 403 -5.55 37.81 -21.21
C LYS A 403 -6.37 37.30 -22.41
N VAL A 404 -6.30 36.01 -22.73
CA VAL A 404 -7.03 35.46 -23.90
C VAL A 404 -8.53 35.31 -23.67
N THR A 405 -8.97 35.21 -22.41
CA THR A 405 -10.39 35.06 -22.04
C THR A 405 -11.07 36.40 -21.73
N GLU A 406 -10.31 37.50 -21.58
CA GLU A 406 -10.86 38.85 -21.32
C GLU A 406 -12.01 39.26 -22.26
N PRO A 407 -11.96 39.05 -23.59
CA PRO A 407 -13.07 39.41 -24.46
C PRO A 407 -14.37 38.65 -24.17
N LEU A 408 -14.26 37.37 -23.78
CA LEU A 408 -15.42 36.55 -23.40
C LEU A 408 -16.03 37.05 -22.09
N VAL A 409 -15.21 37.39 -21.11
CA VAL A 409 -15.69 37.89 -19.81
C VAL A 409 -16.39 39.23 -19.96
N LYS A 410 -15.84 40.17 -20.73
CA LYS A 410 -16.50 41.45 -21.00
C LYS A 410 -17.87 41.28 -21.66
N PHE A 411 -17.97 40.34 -22.60
CA PHE A 411 -19.25 40.02 -23.25
C PHE A 411 -20.27 39.49 -22.23
N LEU A 412 -19.88 38.57 -21.35
CA LEU A 412 -20.77 38.00 -20.34
C LEU A 412 -21.23 39.05 -19.30
N GLN A 413 -20.33 39.94 -18.86
CA GLN A 413 -20.67 41.01 -17.92
C GLN A 413 -21.66 42.02 -18.54
N GLN A 414 -21.52 42.33 -19.83
CA GLN A 414 -22.45 43.23 -20.53
C GLN A 414 -23.84 42.61 -20.66
N GLN A 415 -23.94 41.29 -20.86
CA GLN A 415 -25.23 40.61 -20.91
C GLN A 415 -25.94 40.59 -19.55
N GLU A 416 -25.19 40.45 -18.45
CA GLU A 416 -25.72 40.48 -17.09
C GLU A 416 -26.30 41.86 -16.74
N ASP A 417 -25.55 42.94 -17.04
CA ASP A 417 -25.98 44.32 -16.80
C ASP A 417 -27.26 44.68 -17.60
N GLU A 418 -27.39 44.21 -18.85
CA GLU A 418 -28.57 44.46 -19.68
C GLU A 418 -29.81 43.67 -19.21
N SER A 419 -29.64 42.47 -18.66
CA SER A 419 -30.77 41.68 -18.12
C SER A 419 -31.32 42.21 -16.80
N ASP A 420 -30.47 42.79 -15.95
CA ASP A 420 -30.90 43.37 -14.67
C ASP A 420 -31.62 44.72 -14.85
N GLU A 421 -31.35 45.45 -15.94
CA GLU A 421 -32.06 46.70 -16.28
C GLU A 421 -33.48 46.48 -16.86
N ASP A 422 -33.75 45.32 -17.47
CA ASP A 422 -35.07 44.97 -18.04
C ASP A 422 -36.03 44.30 -17.03
N GLU A 423 -35.53 43.80 -15.89
CA GLU A 423 -36.34 43.19 -14.82
C GLU A 423 -36.65 44.13 -13.62
N GLY A 424 -36.08 45.34 -13.60
CA GLY A 424 -36.31 46.38 -12.57
C GLY A 424 -37.39 47.39 -12.93
#